data_AF-A0A6A6F313-F1
#
_entry.id   AF-A0A6A6F313-F1
#
_cell.length_a   1.000
_cell.length_b   1.000
_cell.length_c   1.000
_cell.angle_alpha   90.00
_cell.angle_beta   90.00
_cell.angle_gamma   90.00
#
_symmetry.space_group_name_H-M   'P 1'
#
loop_
_entity.id
_entity.type
_entity.pdbx_description
1 polymer ?
#
loop_
_entity_poly.entity_id
_entity_poly.type
_entity_poly.pdbx_seq_one_letter_code
_entity_poly.pdbx_strand_id
1 'polypeptide(L)'
;MLQRSAQRLLPAVSRRALAARPYSSFATDNTIPTNSPQEPKRHSPVSSTNALPTVAHGAQDEALVEQVEDGEKKRVMQAPNRAGIWSRSQKPRAEAMVGPRFEQTIMEDQPRPLAAIDLIHKQPVRWTKERVVSCDGGGGPLGHPRIFINVDKPQICMCTYCGLPFAHEHHRKHLESLPHTSYPLEPINDAAQIPAGDLNAGSARTGATTPYQTVTGEPYGQR
;
A
#
# COMPACT_ATOMS: atom_id res chain seq x y z
N MET A 1 2.03 19.23 -81.71
CA MET A 1 1.33 19.33 -80.41
C MET A 1 0.74 17.99 -80.06
N LEU A 2 1.32 17.26 -79.09
CA LEU A 2 0.70 16.11 -78.42
C LEU A 2 1.48 15.86 -77.13
N GLN A 3 1.05 16.50 -76.04
CA GLN A 3 1.58 16.23 -74.70
C GLN A 3 0.89 14.99 -74.13
N ARG A 4 1.68 13.95 -73.86
CA ARG A 4 1.25 12.78 -73.10
C ARG A 4 1.30 13.13 -71.61
N SER A 5 0.15 13.27 -70.98
CA SER A 5 0.02 13.40 -69.51
C SER A 5 0.07 12.01 -68.87
N ALA A 6 1.08 11.74 -68.06
CA ALA A 6 1.13 10.56 -67.21
C ALA A 6 0.27 10.78 -65.95
N GLN A 7 -0.82 10.04 -65.81
CA GLN A 7 -1.61 10.00 -64.58
C GLN A 7 -1.05 8.91 -63.66
N ARG A 8 -0.49 9.29 -62.51
CA ARG A 8 -0.15 8.36 -61.43
C ARG A 8 -1.42 8.10 -60.60
N LEU A 9 -1.89 6.86 -60.60
CA LEU A 9 -2.93 6.38 -59.69
C LEU A 9 -2.35 6.28 -58.27
N LEU A 10 -2.89 7.06 -57.33
CA LEU A 10 -2.65 6.87 -55.90
C LEU A 10 -3.58 5.75 -55.39
N PRO A 11 -3.09 4.81 -54.55
CA PRO A 11 -3.97 3.83 -53.95
C PRO A 11 -4.83 4.52 -52.88
N ALA A 12 -6.14 4.33 -52.95
CA ALA A 12 -7.05 4.73 -51.89
C ALA A 12 -6.82 3.82 -50.67
N VAL A 13 -6.00 4.29 -49.72
CA VAL A 13 -5.87 3.63 -48.41
C VAL A 13 -7.15 3.92 -47.62
N SER A 14 -8.11 3.01 -47.72
CA SER A 14 -9.29 3.01 -46.88
C SER A 14 -8.86 2.67 -45.44
N ARG A 15 -8.75 3.69 -44.59
CA ARG A 15 -8.57 3.51 -43.15
C ARG A 15 -9.88 2.95 -42.60
N ARG A 16 -9.99 1.61 -42.51
CA ARG A 16 -10.97 0.98 -41.63
C ARG A 16 -10.65 1.42 -40.20
N ALA A 17 -11.43 2.37 -39.68
CA ALA A 17 -11.46 2.66 -38.26
C ALA A 17 -12.04 1.42 -37.56
N LEU A 18 -11.17 0.55 -37.06
CA LEU A 18 -11.57 -0.43 -36.07
C LEU A 18 -11.93 0.36 -34.82
N ALA A 19 -13.23 0.45 -34.52
CA ALA A 19 -13.70 0.95 -33.24
C ALA A 19 -13.14 0.02 -32.16
N ALA A 20 -12.05 0.44 -31.52
CA ALA A 20 -11.56 -0.19 -30.30
C ALA A 20 -12.65 0.06 -29.25
N ARG A 21 -13.45 -0.97 -28.96
CA ARG A 21 -14.33 -0.98 -27.79
C ARG A 21 -13.43 -0.88 -26.56
N PRO A 22 -13.51 0.18 -25.74
CA PRO A 22 -12.88 0.13 -24.43
C PRO A 22 -13.67 -0.91 -23.62
N TYR A 23 -13.07 -2.07 -23.38
CA TYR A 23 -13.54 -2.95 -22.32
C TYR A 23 -13.27 -2.24 -21.00
N SER A 24 -14.26 -1.48 -20.54
CA SER A 24 -14.35 -1.00 -19.17
C SER A 24 -14.54 -2.21 -18.27
N SER A 25 -13.48 -2.63 -17.57
CA SER A 25 -13.54 -3.66 -16.53
C SER A 25 -13.89 -3.07 -15.16
N PHE A 26 -14.80 -2.09 -15.11
CA PHE A 26 -15.32 -1.54 -13.86
C PHE A 26 -16.76 -2.00 -13.59
N ALA A 27 -17.01 -3.31 -13.68
CA ALA A 27 -18.23 -3.92 -13.16
C ALA A 27 -17.87 -4.71 -11.91
N THR A 28 -17.81 -4.05 -10.76
CA THR A 28 -17.87 -4.78 -9.49
C THR A 28 -19.33 -4.91 -9.10
N ASP A 29 -19.71 -6.16 -8.83
CA ASP A 29 -20.98 -6.58 -8.25
C ASP A 29 -22.23 -6.27 -9.08
N ASN A 30 -22.53 -7.22 -9.97
CA ASN A 30 -23.87 -7.68 -10.37
C ASN A 30 -25.01 -6.67 -10.18
N THR A 31 -25.05 -5.63 -11.01
CA THR A 31 -26.34 -5.05 -11.37
C THR A 31 -26.80 -5.79 -12.61
N ILE A 32 -27.83 -6.63 -12.47
CA ILE A 32 -28.66 -6.98 -13.62
C ILE A 32 -29.17 -5.62 -14.11
N PRO A 33 -28.89 -5.20 -15.36
CA PRO A 33 -29.38 -3.92 -15.85
C PRO A 33 -30.90 -3.99 -15.92
N THR A 34 -31.57 -3.49 -14.88
CA THR A 34 -33.01 -3.30 -14.89
C THR A 34 -33.32 -2.14 -15.83
N ASN A 35 -34.35 -2.30 -16.66
CA ASN A 35 -34.86 -1.29 -17.57
C ASN A 35 -35.61 -0.17 -16.81
N SER A 36 -34.98 0.37 -15.77
CA SER A 36 -35.50 1.45 -14.94
C SER A 36 -34.58 2.66 -15.10
N PRO A 37 -35.11 3.84 -15.43
CA PRO A 37 -34.30 5.04 -15.67
C PRO A 37 -33.62 5.62 -14.40
N GLN A 38 -33.93 5.07 -13.22
CA GLN A 38 -33.30 5.45 -11.95
C GLN A 38 -32.36 4.35 -11.48
N GLU A 39 -31.09 4.70 -11.28
CA GLU A 39 -30.14 3.82 -10.61
C GLU A 39 -30.56 3.64 -9.13
N PRO A 40 -30.63 2.40 -8.62
CA PRO A 40 -30.95 2.17 -7.22
C PRO A 40 -29.84 2.75 -6.34
N LYS A 41 -30.22 3.63 -5.41
CA LYS A 41 -29.28 4.16 -4.40
C LYS A 41 -28.86 3.03 -3.48
N ARG A 42 -27.56 2.75 -3.46
CA ARG A 42 -26.91 1.83 -2.53
C ARG A 42 -26.95 2.41 -1.12
N HIS A 43 -27.70 1.80 -0.21
CA HIS A 43 -27.85 2.24 1.19
C HIS A 43 -26.83 1.57 2.11
N SER A 44 -26.60 2.12 3.30
CA SER A 44 -25.72 1.48 4.28
C SER A 44 -26.30 0.14 4.72
N PRO A 45 -25.52 -0.94 4.72
CA PRO A 45 -25.99 -2.24 5.23
C PRO A 45 -26.06 -2.30 6.77
N VAL A 46 -25.44 -1.33 7.47
CA VAL A 46 -25.51 -1.24 8.93
C VAL A 46 -26.94 -0.85 9.31
N SER A 47 -27.63 -1.77 10.00
CA SER A 47 -29.04 -1.65 10.36
C SER A 47 -29.22 -1.54 11.87
N SER A 48 -30.27 -0.85 12.31
CA SER A 48 -30.71 -0.83 13.71
C SER A 48 -31.06 -2.23 14.24
N THR A 49 -31.28 -3.22 13.38
CA THR A 49 -31.53 -4.60 13.78
C THR A 49 -30.32 -5.25 14.46
N ASN A 50 -29.09 -4.88 14.09
CA ASN A 50 -27.87 -5.42 14.69
C ASN A 50 -27.61 -4.88 16.12
N ALA A 51 -28.36 -3.86 16.55
CA ALA A 51 -28.27 -3.29 17.90
C ALA A 51 -28.93 -4.16 18.98
N LEU A 52 -29.68 -5.19 18.59
CA LEU A 52 -30.29 -6.14 19.52
C LEU A 52 -29.40 -7.38 19.69
N PRO A 53 -29.23 -7.89 20.93
CA PRO A 53 -28.44 -9.08 21.19
C PRO A 53 -29.00 -10.28 20.45
N THR A 54 -28.18 -10.84 19.56
CA THR A 54 -28.47 -12.10 18.88
C THR A 54 -27.62 -13.21 19.48
N VAL A 55 -28.21 -14.42 19.56
CA VAL A 55 -27.52 -15.60 20.11
C VAL A 55 -26.35 -16.01 19.21
N ALA A 56 -25.12 -15.95 19.74
CA ALA A 56 -23.93 -16.42 19.04
C ALA A 56 -23.77 -17.94 19.27
N HIS A 57 -24.17 -18.76 18.30
CA HIS A 57 -23.83 -20.18 18.35
C HIS A 57 -22.32 -20.36 18.14
N GLY A 58 -21.59 -20.64 19.22
CA GLY A 58 -20.16 -21.02 19.17
C GLY A 58 -19.16 -19.96 19.64
N ALA A 59 -19.59 -18.77 20.07
CA ALA A 59 -18.72 -17.75 20.64
C ALA A 59 -19.06 -17.54 22.13
N GLN A 60 -18.31 -18.20 23.02
CA GLN A 60 -18.14 -17.92 24.47
C GLN A 60 -19.28 -17.16 25.18
N ASP A 61 -20.53 -17.58 25.00
CA ASP A 61 -21.76 -17.03 25.61
C ASP A 61 -21.98 -15.50 25.50
N GLU A 62 -21.21 -14.76 24.70
CA GLU A 62 -21.37 -13.32 24.53
C GLU A 62 -22.37 -13.00 23.41
N ALA A 63 -23.32 -12.12 23.69
CA ALA A 63 -24.33 -11.73 22.72
C ALA A 63 -23.72 -10.86 21.62
N LEU A 64 -24.04 -11.19 20.38
CA LEU A 64 -23.53 -10.50 19.21
C LEU A 64 -24.33 -9.20 19.00
N VAL A 65 -23.72 -8.05 19.30
CA VAL A 65 -24.35 -6.71 19.26
C VAL A 65 -23.41 -5.68 18.62
N GLU A 66 -23.93 -4.89 17.69
CA GLU A 66 -23.22 -3.78 17.05
C GLU A 66 -23.97 -2.46 17.32
N GLN A 67 -23.24 -1.42 17.76
CA GLN A 67 -23.78 -0.06 17.78
C GLN A 67 -23.75 0.51 16.36
N VAL A 68 -24.88 1.05 15.89
CA VAL A 68 -25.04 1.54 14.51
C VAL A 68 -23.98 2.59 14.14
N GLU A 69 -23.65 3.49 15.06
CA GLU A 69 -22.66 4.55 14.84
C GLU A 69 -21.24 3.98 14.68
N ASP A 70 -20.87 3.02 15.52
CA ASP A 70 -19.56 2.36 15.47
C ASP A 70 -19.41 1.49 14.23
N GLY A 71 -20.48 0.77 13.86
CA GLY A 71 -20.56 -0.03 12.64
C GLY A 71 -20.38 0.83 11.40
N GLU A 72 -21.08 1.96 11.33
CA GLU A 72 -20.97 2.89 10.21
C GLU A 72 -19.56 3.52 10.14
N LYS A 73 -18.97 3.90 11.28
CA LYS A 73 -17.59 4.39 11.33
C LYS A 73 -16.61 3.35 10.79
N LYS A 74 -16.75 2.10 11.20
CA LYS A 74 -15.93 0.96 10.74
C LYS A 74 -16.17 0.59 9.28
N ARG A 75 -17.35 0.85 8.75
CA ARG A 75 -17.70 0.67 7.33
C ARG A 75 -17.06 1.75 6.46
N VAL A 76 -17.04 2.99 6.94
CA VAL A 76 -16.53 4.14 6.17
C VAL A 76 -15.01 4.19 6.20
N MET A 77 -14.37 3.95 7.34
CA MET A 77 -12.91 4.01 7.46
C MET A 77 -12.24 2.87 6.68
N GLN A 78 -11.31 3.20 5.77
CA GLN A 78 -10.59 2.22 4.96
C GLN A 78 -9.80 1.20 5.80
N ALA A 79 -9.17 1.67 6.88
CA ALA A 79 -8.45 0.87 7.87
C ALA A 79 -8.59 1.53 9.26
N PRO A 80 -8.34 0.82 10.38
CA PRO A 80 -8.49 1.39 11.73
C PRO A 80 -7.66 2.66 11.97
N ASN A 81 -6.49 2.76 11.34
CA ASN A 81 -5.58 3.90 11.42
C ASN A 81 -5.71 4.89 10.25
N ARG A 82 -6.51 4.59 9.22
CA ARG A 82 -6.59 5.39 7.99
C ARG A 82 -8.01 5.50 7.44
N ALA A 83 -8.51 6.71 7.27
CA ALA A 83 -9.84 6.93 6.70
C ALA A 83 -9.89 6.71 5.18
N GLY A 84 -8.93 7.27 4.43
CA GLY A 84 -8.96 7.31 2.96
C GLY A 84 -8.16 6.21 2.26
N ILE A 85 -8.36 6.12 0.94
CA ILE A 85 -7.60 5.24 0.05
C ILE A 85 -6.13 5.68 -0.07
N TRP A 86 -5.27 4.78 -0.54
CA TRP A 86 -3.83 5.01 -0.76
C TRP A 86 -3.35 4.51 -2.13
N SER A 87 -4.26 4.07 -3.00
CA SER A 87 -3.96 3.72 -4.40
C SER A 87 -5.08 4.20 -5.31
N ARG A 88 -4.73 4.63 -6.53
CA ARG A 88 -5.68 5.15 -7.52
C ARG A 88 -6.76 4.13 -7.91
N SER A 89 -6.43 2.84 -7.93
CA SER A 89 -7.34 1.77 -8.29
C SER A 89 -8.10 1.19 -7.10
N GLN A 90 -7.81 1.65 -5.87
CA GLN A 90 -8.45 1.15 -4.67
C GLN A 90 -9.86 1.75 -4.54
N LYS A 91 -10.84 0.89 -4.25
CA LYS A 91 -12.21 1.34 -3.96
C LYS A 91 -12.34 1.78 -2.50
N PRO A 92 -12.99 2.93 -2.23
CA PRO A 92 -13.34 3.32 -0.88
C PRO A 92 -14.20 2.25 -0.20
N ARG A 93 -13.92 1.97 1.08
CA ARG A 93 -14.64 0.95 1.85
C ARG A 93 -16.14 1.23 1.95
N ALA A 94 -16.52 2.50 2.07
CA ALA A 94 -17.92 2.94 2.09
C ALA A 94 -18.72 2.52 0.84
N GLU A 95 -18.06 2.35 -0.32
CA GLU A 95 -18.68 1.88 -1.57
C GLU A 95 -18.59 0.36 -1.75
N ALA A 96 -17.50 -0.23 -1.24
CA ALA A 96 -17.23 -1.67 -1.36
C ALA A 96 -18.06 -2.51 -0.39
N MET A 97 -18.31 -2.00 0.82
CA MET A 97 -19.09 -2.64 1.88
C MET A 97 -20.57 -2.23 1.79
N VAL A 98 -21.18 -2.43 0.62
CA VAL A 98 -22.60 -2.16 0.38
C VAL A 98 -23.23 -3.29 -0.41
N GLY A 99 -24.51 -3.54 -0.14
CA GLY A 99 -25.36 -4.47 -0.88
C GLY A 99 -25.82 -5.64 -0.02
N PRO A 100 -26.63 -6.54 -0.61
CA PRO A 100 -27.33 -7.59 0.12
C PRO A 100 -26.41 -8.55 0.89
N ARG A 101 -25.14 -8.69 0.47
CA ARG A 101 -24.17 -9.55 1.17
C ARG A 101 -23.73 -9.01 2.53
N PHE A 102 -23.88 -7.72 2.77
CA PHE A 102 -23.48 -7.08 4.03
C PHE A 102 -24.67 -6.76 4.92
N GLU A 103 -25.90 -6.93 4.43
CA GLU A 103 -27.11 -6.82 5.26
C GLU A 103 -27.07 -7.89 6.36
N GLN A 104 -27.48 -7.53 7.58
CA GLN A 104 -27.43 -8.40 8.77
C GLN A 104 -26.04 -8.96 9.09
N THR A 105 -24.99 -8.35 8.54
CA THR A 105 -23.60 -8.65 8.88
C THR A 105 -23.13 -7.65 9.90
N ILE A 106 -22.45 -8.12 10.94
CA ILE A 106 -21.80 -7.26 11.92
C ILE A 106 -20.48 -6.77 11.37
N MET A 107 -20.30 -5.45 11.32
CA MET A 107 -19.08 -4.90 10.73
C MET A 107 -17.89 -5.20 11.60
N GLU A 108 -18.01 -5.22 12.93
CA GLU A 108 -16.96 -5.49 13.92
C GLU A 108 -16.08 -6.68 13.54
N ASP A 109 -16.69 -7.78 13.12
CA ASP A 109 -15.99 -9.04 12.87
C ASP A 109 -15.39 -9.12 11.46
N GLN A 110 -15.70 -8.16 10.59
CA GLN A 110 -15.16 -8.14 9.24
C GLN A 110 -13.67 -7.81 9.25
N PRO A 111 -12.84 -8.51 8.45
CA PRO A 111 -11.40 -8.27 8.39
C PRO A 111 -11.06 -6.80 8.13
N ARG A 112 -10.27 -6.22 9.05
CA ARG A 112 -9.81 -4.81 8.99
C ARG A 112 -8.36 -4.63 9.44
N PRO A 113 -7.38 -5.13 8.68
CA PRO A 113 -5.98 -4.96 9.04
C PRO A 113 -5.58 -3.48 9.07
N LEU A 114 -4.55 -3.17 9.86
CA LEU A 114 -3.94 -1.84 9.89
C LEU A 114 -3.32 -1.52 8.53
N ALA A 115 -3.44 -0.26 8.11
CA ALA A 115 -2.80 0.23 6.90
C ALA A 115 -1.29 0.37 7.13
N ALA A 116 -0.50 -0.44 6.42
CA ALA A 116 0.95 -0.46 6.54
C ALA A 116 1.62 0.89 6.17
N ILE A 117 0.99 1.69 5.31
CA ILE A 117 1.49 3.02 4.93
C ILE A 117 1.67 3.93 6.15
N ASP A 118 0.69 4.01 7.05
CA ASP A 118 0.82 4.88 8.21
C ASP A 118 1.73 4.25 9.28
N LEU A 119 1.86 2.92 9.31
CA LEU A 119 2.80 2.23 10.20
C LEU A 119 4.26 2.45 9.80
N ILE A 120 4.57 2.46 8.49
CA ILE A 120 5.95 2.67 8.03
C ILE A 120 6.40 4.12 8.25
N HIS A 121 5.47 5.09 8.15
CA HIS A 121 5.74 6.50 8.44
C HIS A 121 5.98 6.80 9.93
N LYS A 122 5.71 5.85 10.83
CA LYS A 122 6.11 5.94 12.25
C LYS A 122 7.55 5.50 12.50
N GLN A 123 8.20 4.82 11.54
CA GLN A 123 9.60 4.41 11.70
C GLN A 123 10.51 5.62 11.62
N PRO A 124 11.49 5.76 12.54
CA PRO A 124 12.47 6.82 12.45
C PRO A 124 13.48 6.60 11.34
N VAL A 125 13.99 7.70 10.80
CA VAL A 125 15.11 7.70 9.86
C VAL A 125 16.34 7.08 10.52
N ARG A 126 16.95 6.11 9.83
CA ARG A 126 18.22 5.50 10.25
C ARG A 126 19.38 6.27 9.65
N TRP A 127 20.17 6.85 10.53
CA TRP A 127 21.35 7.62 10.16
C TRP A 127 22.55 6.71 9.93
N THR A 128 23.24 6.91 8.81
CA THR A 128 24.47 6.17 8.46
C THR A 128 25.60 7.13 8.10
N LYS A 129 26.83 6.71 8.39
CA LYS A 129 28.07 7.40 7.98
C LYS A 129 28.58 6.97 6.61
N GLU A 130 28.06 5.85 6.11
CA GLU A 130 28.43 5.30 4.82
C GLU A 130 27.53 5.86 3.73
N ARG A 131 28.11 6.04 2.55
CA ARG A 131 27.43 6.52 1.34
C ARG A 131 26.47 5.48 0.74
N VAL A 132 26.70 4.19 0.97
CA VAL A 132 25.82 3.10 0.54
C VAL A 132 25.43 2.26 1.74
N VAL A 133 24.13 1.97 1.89
CA VAL A 133 23.60 1.15 2.98
C VAL A 133 23.09 -0.17 2.43
N SER A 134 23.42 -1.29 3.09
CA SER A 134 22.82 -2.58 2.77
C SER A 134 21.58 -2.85 3.63
N CYS A 135 20.46 -3.21 3.01
CA CYS A 135 19.22 -3.57 3.70
C CYS A 135 18.73 -4.94 3.21
N ASP A 136 18.44 -5.83 4.15
CA ASP A 136 17.86 -7.17 3.93
C ASP A 136 16.55 -7.38 4.70
N GLY A 137 16.03 -6.34 5.36
CA GLY A 137 14.77 -6.40 6.11
C GLY A 137 14.88 -7.05 7.51
N GLY A 138 16.07 -7.46 7.92
CA GLY A 138 16.30 -8.12 9.20
C GLY A 138 16.03 -9.63 9.17
N GLY A 139 16.59 -10.37 10.14
CA GLY A 139 16.39 -11.81 10.24
C GLY A 139 17.08 -12.65 9.14
N GLY A 140 18.01 -12.07 8.39
CA GLY A 140 18.78 -12.75 7.34
C GLY A 140 17.88 -13.34 6.24
N PRO A 141 17.78 -14.67 6.08
CA PRO A 141 16.95 -15.29 5.05
C PRO A 141 15.44 -15.10 5.25
N LEU A 142 14.98 -14.66 6.43
CA LEU A 142 13.57 -14.39 6.70
C LEU A 142 13.10 -13.02 6.20
N GLY A 143 14.05 -12.15 5.80
CA GLY A 143 13.77 -10.84 5.25
C GLY A 143 13.56 -10.85 3.73
N HIS A 144 14.00 -9.78 3.07
CA HIS A 144 13.96 -9.64 1.61
C HIS A 144 15.37 -9.77 1.00
N PRO A 145 15.48 -9.92 -0.34
CA PRO A 145 16.78 -9.92 -0.99
C PRO A 145 17.58 -8.66 -0.64
N ARG A 146 18.84 -8.83 -0.25
CA ARG A 146 19.70 -7.72 0.14
C ARG A 146 19.83 -6.73 -1.02
N ILE A 147 19.53 -5.46 -0.74
CA ILE A 147 19.74 -4.35 -1.65
C ILE A 147 20.73 -3.35 -1.09
N PHE A 148 21.36 -2.60 -1.98
CA PHE A 148 22.27 -1.51 -1.66
C PHE A 148 21.62 -0.19 -2.04
N ILE A 149 21.46 0.70 -1.06
CA ILE A 149 20.73 1.96 -1.19
C ILE A 149 21.76 3.09 -1.13
N ASN A 150 21.77 3.96 -2.15
CA ASN A 150 22.61 5.14 -2.14
C ASN A 150 21.98 6.25 -1.28
N VAL A 151 22.72 6.76 -0.29
CA VAL A 151 22.30 7.83 0.63
C VAL A 151 23.08 9.14 0.43
N ASP A 152 23.84 9.26 -0.67
CA ASP A 152 24.60 10.48 -1.03
C ASP A 152 23.76 11.73 -1.24
N LYS A 153 22.47 11.57 -1.56
CA LYS A 153 21.61 12.71 -1.83
C LYS A 153 21.14 13.32 -0.49
N PRO A 154 20.89 14.64 -0.42
CA PRO A 154 20.35 15.29 0.77
C PRO A 154 18.84 15.03 0.92
N GLN A 155 18.45 13.75 0.88
CA GLN A 155 17.07 13.29 0.98
C GLN A 155 17.04 11.99 1.79
N ILE A 156 15.85 11.63 2.29
CA ILE A 156 15.64 10.34 2.94
C ILE A 156 15.46 9.29 1.82
N CYS A 157 16.32 8.27 1.82
CA CYS A 157 16.31 7.19 0.84
C CYS A 157 15.74 5.92 1.45
N MET A 158 14.80 5.28 0.74
CA MET A 158 13.98 4.21 1.32
C MET A 158 14.34 2.87 0.72
N CYS A 159 14.26 1.82 1.54
CA CYS A 159 14.28 0.46 1.02
C CYS A 159 13.03 0.19 0.18
N THR A 160 13.19 -0.33 -1.03
CA THR A 160 12.09 -0.65 -1.95
C THR A 160 11.24 -1.84 -1.49
N TYR A 161 11.75 -2.65 -0.57
CA TYR A 161 11.04 -3.81 -0.02
C TYR A 161 10.34 -3.46 1.29
N CYS A 162 11.08 -3.18 2.36
CA CYS A 162 10.50 -2.88 3.67
C CYS A 162 9.99 -1.45 3.84
N GLY A 163 10.37 -0.50 2.98
CA GLY A 163 10.04 0.91 3.15
C GLY A 163 10.80 1.63 4.28
N LEU A 164 11.81 0.96 4.86
CA LEU A 164 12.60 1.55 5.94
C LEU A 164 13.39 2.78 5.46
N PRO A 165 13.35 3.88 6.24
CA PRO A 165 14.06 5.11 5.89
C PRO A 165 15.53 5.11 6.29
N PHE A 166 16.41 5.52 5.38
CA PHE A 166 17.83 5.74 5.61
C PHE A 166 18.26 7.15 5.15
N ALA A 167 19.20 7.75 5.85
CA ALA A 167 19.80 9.02 5.46
C ALA A 167 21.25 9.12 5.93
N HIS A 168 22.06 9.88 5.17
CA HIS A 168 23.45 10.10 5.54
C HIS A 168 23.58 11.19 6.61
N GLU A 169 24.43 10.97 7.63
CA GLU A 169 24.63 11.90 8.75
C GLU A 169 25.07 13.30 8.29
N HIS A 170 25.87 13.39 7.23
CA HIS A 170 26.29 14.66 6.62
C HIS A 170 25.11 15.58 6.23
N HIS A 171 23.97 15.02 5.82
CA HIS A 171 22.79 15.77 5.40
C HIS A 171 21.79 16.02 6.54
N ARG A 172 22.13 15.64 7.77
CA ARG A 172 21.24 15.77 8.92
C ARG A 172 20.75 17.20 9.15
N LYS A 173 21.67 18.18 9.15
CA LYS A 173 21.33 19.60 9.31
C LYS A 173 20.36 20.11 8.23
N HIS A 174 20.52 19.62 7.00
CA HIS A 174 19.64 20.00 5.91
C HIS A 174 18.25 19.40 6.10
N LEU A 175 18.16 18.12 6.46
CA LEU A 175 16.88 17.45 6.68
C LEU A 175 16.14 18.01 7.91
N GLU A 176 16.86 18.38 8.97
CA GLU A 176 16.31 19.08 10.14
C GLU A 176 15.83 20.50 9.80
N SER A 177 16.43 21.17 8.81
CA SER A 177 15.99 22.51 8.38
C SER A 177 14.70 22.50 7.55
N LEU A 178 14.27 21.34 7.03
CA LEU A 178 13.06 21.24 6.25
C LEU A 178 11.82 21.42 7.15
N PRO A 179 10.78 22.15 6.70
CA PRO A 179 9.59 22.38 7.50
C PRO A 179 8.79 21.10 7.76
N HIS A 180 8.93 20.12 6.86
CA HIS A 180 8.26 18.82 6.96
C HIS A 180 9.12 17.73 6.31
N THR A 181 9.21 16.59 6.98
CA THR A 181 9.85 15.38 6.47
C THR A 181 8.84 14.25 6.42
N SER A 182 8.93 13.38 5.40
CA SER A 182 8.00 12.26 5.24
C SER A 182 8.11 11.22 6.35
N TYR A 183 9.22 11.19 7.08
CA TYR A 183 9.49 10.26 8.18
C TYR A 183 10.06 11.04 9.37
N PRO A 184 9.80 10.58 10.60
CA PRO A 184 10.36 11.20 11.79
C PRO A 184 11.87 11.02 11.85
N LEU A 185 12.59 12.10 12.15
CA LEU A 185 14.06 12.08 12.21
C LEU A 185 14.58 11.41 13.49
N GLU A 186 13.78 11.43 14.55
CA GLU A 186 14.07 10.86 15.86
C GLU A 186 13.07 9.73 16.21
N PRO A 187 13.48 8.74 17.02
CA PRO A 187 12.59 7.70 17.54
C PRO A 187 11.37 8.27 18.29
N ILE A 188 10.16 7.81 17.93
CA ILE A 188 8.91 8.29 18.52
C ILE A 188 8.43 7.41 19.70
N ASN A 189 9.12 6.30 20.02
CA ASN A 189 8.68 5.32 21.03
C ASN A 189 7.25 4.81 20.75
N ASP A 190 6.85 4.70 19.48
CA ASP A 190 5.57 4.13 19.07
C ASP A 190 5.67 2.61 19.03
N ALA A 191 4.59 1.89 19.39
CA ALA A 191 4.56 0.43 19.38
C ALA A 191 4.79 -0.18 17.98
N ALA A 192 4.51 0.57 16.91
CA ALA A 192 4.80 0.14 15.55
C ALA A 192 6.30 0.20 15.21
N GLN A 193 7.10 0.94 15.98
CA GLN A 193 8.52 1.15 15.71
C GLN A 193 9.31 -0.14 15.88
N ILE A 194 10.11 -0.50 14.87
CA ILE A 194 11.02 -1.63 14.95
C ILE A 194 12.31 -1.16 15.64
N PRO A 195 12.69 -1.72 16.81
CA PRO A 195 13.95 -1.42 17.45
C PRO A 195 15.13 -1.63 16.50
N ALA A 196 16.16 -0.78 16.61
CA ALA A 196 17.37 -0.96 15.80
C ALA A 196 18.06 -2.30 16.06
N GLY A 197 17.89 -2.86 17.26
CA GLY A 197 18.38 -4.19 17.63
C GLY A 197 17.73 -5.31 16.83
N ASP A 198 16.43 -5.25 16.55
CA ASP A 198 15.67 -6.37 15.95
C ASP A 198 15.97 -6.56 14.46
N LEU A 199 16.39 -5.51 13.77
CA LEU A 199 16.93 -5.63 12.42
C LEU A 199 18.28 -6.37 12.38
N ASN A 200 18.99 -6.39 13.52
CA ASN A 200 20.27 -7.07 13.71
C ASN A 200 20.16 -8.32 14.61
N ALA A 201 18.97 -8.66 15.13
CA ALA A 201 18.79 -9.64 16.21
C ALA A 201 18.79 -11.10 15.76
N GLY A 202 18.94 -11.37 14.46
CA GLY A 202 19.32 -12.69 14.02
C GLY A 202 20.83 -12.85 14.19
N SER A 203 21.28 -13.85 14.95
CA SER A 203 22.66 -14.36 14.92
C SER A 203 23.10 -14.89 13.53
N ALA A 204 22.41 -14.50 12.46
CA ALA A 204 22.90 -14.56 11.10
C ALA A 204 24.03 -13.54 10.99
N ARG A 205 25.26 -14.03 10.78
CA ARG A 205 26.50 -13.24 10.56
C ARG A 205 26.46 -12.43 9.25
N THR A 206 25.27 -12.05 8.80
CA THR A 206 24.96 -11.61 7.46
C THR A 206 23.79 -10.64 7.57
N GLY A 207 24.02 -9.47 8.12
CA GLY A 207 22.96 -8.49 8.37
C GLY A 207 23.54 -7.12 8.70
N ALA A 208 23.32 -6.18 7.80
CA ALA A 208 23.61 -4.74 7.88
C ALA A 208 25.07 -4.24 8.12
N THR A 209 25.92 -4.89 8.91
CA THR A 209 27.30 -4.42 9.20
C THR A 209 28.39 -5.47 9.02
N THR A 210 28.04 -6.74 8.82
CA THR A 210 29.04 -7.75 8.48
C THR A 210 29.33 -7.70 6.98
N PRO A 211 30.58 -7.40 6.57
CA PRO A 211 30.97 -7.59 5.19
C PRO A 211 30.77 -9.06 4.84
N TYR A 212 29.94 -9.35 3.83
CA TYR A 212 29.84 -10.73 3.37
C TYR A 212 31.19 -11.17 2.89
N GLN A 213 31.64 -12.28 3.44
CA GLN A 213 32.84 -12.95 3.05
C GLN A 213 32.61 -13.66 1.70
N THR A 214 33.46 -13.44 0.71
CA THR A 214 33.67 -14.35 -0.42
C THR A 214 33.97 -15.75 0.13
N VAL A 215 34.03 -16.78 -0.73
CA VAL A 215 34.50 -18.12 -0.29
C VAL A 215 35.85 -18.05 0.44
N THR A 216 36.64 -16.98 0.20
CA THR A 216 37.93 -16.69 0.83
C THR A 216 37.86 -15.89 2.14
N GLY A 217 36.68 -15.55 2.68
CA GLY A 217 36.62 -14.79 3.95
C GLY A 217 36.63 -13.27 3.77
N GLU A 218 36.72 -12.74 2.54
CA GLU A 218 36.89 -11.30 2.31
C GLU A 218 35.56 -10.58 2.07
N PRO A 219 35.37 -9.34 2.56
CA PRO A 219 34.23 -8.52 2.17
C PRO A 219 34.01 -8.59 0.65
N TYR A 220 32.77 -8.79 0.19
CA TYR A 220 32.43 -8.50 -1.20
C TYR A 220 32.82 -7.05 -1.46
N GLY A 221 33.95 -6.88 -2.13
CA GLY A 221 34.45 -5.58 -2.54
C GLY A 221 33.39 -4.90 -3.40
N GLN A 222 33.08 -3.66 -3.06
CA GLN A 222 32.32 -2.78 -3.95
C GLN A 222 33.17 -2.60 -5.22
N ARG A 223 32.71 -3.14 -6.35
CA ARG A 223 33.23 -2.75 -7.66
C ARG A 223 32.71 -1.37 -8.03
#